data_AF-A0A967TTW9-F1
#
_entry.id   AF-A0A967TTW9-F1
#
_cell.length_a   1.000
_cell.length_b   1.000
_cell.length_c   1.000
_cell.angle_alpha   90.00
_cell.angle_beta   90.00
_cell.angle_gamma   90.00
#
_symmetry.space_group_name_H-M   'P 1'
#
loop_
_entity.id
_entity.type
_entity.pdbx_description
1 polymer ?
#
loop_
_entity_poly.entity_id
_entity_poly.type
_entity_poly.pdbx_seq_one_letter_code
_entity_poly.pdbx_strand_id
1 'polypeptide(L)'
;MVAVEVRGVGEAMRAGKTGFLVAPHDSREFLERVQRLHADPALRRTMGKEAVRFARQRFAPERQTARMLEILSALHRARGKTMEPATPAGREAEGIVLSQPGPTVPSKGEGTASSQEVFRR
;
A
#
# COMPACT_ATOMS: atom_id res chain seq x y z
N MET A 1 -1.46 -7.75 12.20
CA MET A 1 -0.81 -7.95 10.90
C MET A 1 0.46 -8.75 11.12
N VAL A 2 0.76 -9.70 10.23
CA VAL A 2 2.05 -10.39 10.13
C VAL A 2 2.54 -10.16 8.72
N ALA A 3 3.79 -9.75 8.56
CA ALA A 3 4.37 -9.46 7.25
C ALA A 3 5.81 -9.93 7.18
N VAL A 4 6.28 -10.23 5.96
CA VAL A 4 7.64 -10.67 5.71
C VAL A 4 8.56 -9.45 5.56
N GLU A 5 9.76 -9.52 6.11
CA GLU A 5 10.82 -8.52 5.98
C GLU A 5 11.41 -8.51 4.57
N VAL A 6 10.67 -7.87 3.66
CA VAL A 6 11.16 -7.50 2.34
C VAL A 6 11.24 -5.97 2.24
N ARG A 7 11.99 -5.48 1.25
CA ARG A 7 12.26 -4.04 1.07
C ARG A 7 10.94 -3.24 1.09
N GLY A 8 10.93 -2.16 1.88
CA GLY A 8 9.79 -1.25 2.03
C GLY A 8 8.73 -1.66 3.06
N VAL A 9 8.60 -2.95 3.40
CA VAL A 9 7.60 -3.41 4.39
C VAL A 9 7.92 -2.90 5.80
N GLY A 10 9.21 -2.86 6.15
CA GLY A 10 9.67 -2.29 7.42
C GLY A 10 9.42 -0.78 7.56
N GLU A 11 9.24 -0.06 6.45
CA GLU A 11 8.90 1.38 6.49
C GLU A 11 7.42 1.61 6.76
N ALA A 12 6.57 0.67 6.32
CA ALA A 12 5.12 0.71 6.48
C ALA A 12 4.63 0.22 7.86
N MET A 13 5.52 -0.32 8.70
CA MET A 13 5.16 -0.97 9.95
C MET A 13 6.19 -0.74 11.06
N ARG A 14 5.76 -0.65 12.31
CA ARG A 14 6.64 -0.75 13.49
C ARG A 14 6.52 -2.14 14.12
N ALA A 15 7.55 -2.97 13.94
CA ALA A 15 7.60 -4.32 14.50
C ALA A 15 7.32 -4.32 16.02
N GLY A 16 6.52 -5.28 16.48
CA GLY A 16 6.09 -5.41 17.87
C GLY A 16 5.00 -4.42 18.32
N LYS A 17 4.77 -3.31 17.60
CA LYS A 17 3.73 -2.32 17.95
C LYS A 17 2.52 -2.38 17.02
N THR A 18 2.74 -2.38 15.72
CA THR A 18 1.67 -2.37 14.70
C THR A 18 1.50 -3.74 14.03
N GLY A 19 2.36 -4.71 14.37
CA GLY A 19 2.35 -6.06 13.83
C GLY A 19 3.68 -6.78 14.06
N PHE A 20 3.80 -7.96 13.47
CA PHE A 20 5.03 -8.75 13.47
C PHE A 20 5.69 -8.71 12.10
N LEU A 21 7.01 -8.55 12.10
CA LEU A 21 7.85 -8.70 10.92
C LEU A 21 8.61 -10.02 11.07
N VAL A 22 8.58 -10.87 10.04
CA VAL A 22 9.23 -12.19 10.04
C VAL A 22 10.28 -12.27 8.94
N ALA A 23 11.30 -13.10 9.13
CA ALA A 23 12.36 -13.27 8.14
C ALA A 23 11.81 -13.85 6.82
N PRO A 24 12.42 -13.51 5.66
CA PRO A 24 12.12 -14.17 4.40
C PRO A 24 12.30 -15.68 4.49
N HIS A 25 11.41 -16.43 3.84
CA HIS A 25 11.42 -17.90 3.79
C HIS A 25 11.23 -18.61 5.14
N ASP A 26 10.93 -17.90 6.23
CA ASP A 26 10.59 -18.52 7.52
C ASP A 26 9.06 -18.71 7.67
N SER A 27 8.54 -19.75 7.02
CA SER A 27 7.12 -20.11 7.12
C SER A 27 6.71 -20.54 8.53
N ARG A 28 7.65 -21.07 9.32
CA ARG A 28 7.37 -21.51 10.69
C ARG A 28 7.12 -20.30 11.57
N GLU A 29 8.02 -19.31 11.54
CA GLU A 29 7.84 -18.08 12.30
C GLU A 29 6.54 -17.38 11.88
N PHE A 30 6.26 -17.28 10.58
CA PHE A 30 5.01 -16.69 10.08
C PHE A 30 3.77 -17.35 10.72
N LEU A 31 3.72 -18.68 10.71
CA LEU A 31 2.62 -19.43 11.32
C LEU A 31 2.52 -19.17 12.82
N GLU A 32 3.62 -19.21 13.56
CA GLU A 32 3.66 -18.94 15.00
C GLU A 32 3.12 -17.54 15.33
N ARG A 33 3.47 -16.52 14.54
CA ARG A 33 2.93 -15.15 14.73
C ARG A 33 1.43 -15.06 14.43
N VAL A 34 0.96 -15.75 13.39
CA VAL A 34 -0.47 -15.80 13.05
C VAL A 34 -1.26 -16.49 14.17
N GLN A 35 -0.78 -17.64 14.65
CA GLN A 35 -1.39 -18.37 15.75
C GLN A 35 -1.46 -17.52 17.03
N ARG A 36 -0.38 -16.81 17.37
CA ARG A 36 -0.37 -15.88 18.52
C ARG A 36 -1.44 -14.80 18.39
N LEU A 37 -1.57 -14.17 17.23
CA LEU A 37 -2.61 -13.16 17.00
C LEU A 37 -4.01 -13.76 17.00
N HIS A 38 -4.18 -15.01 16.57
CA HIS A 38 -5.47 -15.69 16.61
C HIS A 38 -5.90 -15.99 18.05
N ALA A 39 -4.99 -16.57 18.84
CA ALA A 39 -5.20 -16.97 20.24
C ALA A 39 -5.37 -15.79 21.21
N ASP A 40 -4.80 -14.61 20.90
CA ASP A 40 -4.91 -13.41 21.73
C ASP A 40 -5.68 -12.27 21.01
N PRO A 41 -7.01 -12.20 21.21
CA PRO A 41 -7.83 -11.11 20.67
C PRO A 41 -7.47 -9.72 21.20
N ALA A 42 -6.97 -9.61 22.43
CA ALA A 42 -6.63 -8.33 23.04
C ALA A 42 -5.38 -7.74 22.36
N LEU A 43 -4.32 -8.54 22.21
CA LEU A 43 -3.12 -8.18 21.45
C LEU A 43 -3.48 -7.79 20.01
N ARG A 44 -4.31 -8.61 19.34
CA ARG A 44 -4.76 -8.34 17.97
C ARG A 44 -5.47 -6.99 17.85
N ARG A 45 -6.38 -6.67 18.78
CA ARG A 45 -7.09 -5.37 18.82
C ARG A 45 -6.13 -4.22 19.09
N THR A 46 -5.22 -4.36 20.05
CA THR A 46 -4.23 -3.34 20.40
C THR A 46 -3.34 -3.03 19.21
N MET A 47 -2.67 -4.04 18.64
CA MET A 47 -1.82 -3.86 17.45
C MET A 47 -2.58 -3.27 16.26
N GLY A 48 -3.85 -3.68 16.05
CA GLY A 48 -4.69 -3.11 15.00
C GLY A 48 -4.95 -1.61 15.20
N LYS A 49 -5.28 -1.17 16.42
CA LYS A 49 -5.47 0.25 16.74
C LYS A 49 -4.19 1.06 16.53
N GLU A 50 -3.06 0.52 16.98
CA GLU A 50 -1.74 1.12 16.78
C GLU A 50 -1.41 1.25 15.29
N ALA A 51 -1.66 0.21 14.50
CA ALA A 51 -1.43 0.21 13.05
C ALA A 51 -2.28 1.27 12.33
N VAL A 52 -3.56 1.37 12.65
CA VAL A 52 -4.45 2.40 12.07
C VAL A 52 -3.96 3.79 12.42
N ARG A 53 -3.59 4.03 13.68
CA ARG A 53 -3.07 5.33 14.10
C ARG A 53 -1.77 5.67 13.37
N PHE A 54 -0.84 4.73 13.28
CA PHE A 54 0.42 4.89 12.56
C PHE A 54 0.19 5.20 11.08
N ALA A 55 -0.72 4.47 10.43
CA ALA A 55 -1.03 4.66 9.02
C ALA A 55 -1.61 6.06 8.74
N ARG A 56 -2.57 6.52 9.55
CA ARG A 56 -3.10 7.89 9.45
C ARG A 56 -2.00 8.95 9.68
N GLN A 57 -1.15 8.73 10.67
CA GLN A 57 -0.07 9.65 10.99
C GLN A 57 1.06 9.68 9.96
N ARG A 58 1.29 8.62 9.17
CA ARG A 58 2.42 8.56 8.23
C ARG A 58 2.02 8.61 6.76
N PHE A 59 0.87 8.06 6.41
CA PHE A 59 0.41 7.82 5.04
C PHE A 59 -0.95 8.45 4.72
N ALA A 60 -1.36 9.52 5.43
CA ALA A 60 -2.56 10.29 5.09
C ALA A 60 -2.41 10.89 3.67
N PRO A 61 -3.32 10.58 2.73
CA PRO A 61 -3.27 11.06 1.35
C PRO A 61 -3.16 12.58 1.25
N GLU A 62 -3.92 13.31 2.08
CA GLU A 62 -3.97 14.77 2.06
C GLU A 62 -2.60 15.37 2.36
N ARG A 63 -1.90 14.81 3.36
CA ARG A 63 -0.55 15.25 3.72
C ARG A 63 0.48 14.86 2.66
N GLN A 64 0.34 13.68 2.05
CA GLN A 64 1.24 13.25 0.98
C GLN A 64 1.09 14.14 -0.27
N THR A 65 -0.14 14.42 -0.68
CA THR A 65 -0.46 15.30 -1.80
C THR A 65 0.01 16.72 -1.55
N ALA A 66 -0.25 17.29 -0.37
CA ALA A 66 0.23 18.62 0.00
C ALA A 66 1.76 18.71 -0.12
N ARG A 67 2.49 17.74 0.43
CA ARG A 67 3.95 17.69 0.35
C ARG A 67 4.46 17.55 -1.08
N MET A 68 3.78 16.78 -1.92
CA MET A 68 4.13 16.65 -3.33
C MET A 68 3.94 17.99 -4.05
N LEU A 69 2.82 18.68 -3.83
CA LEU A 69 2.53 19.98 -4.42
C LEU A 69 3.54 21.05 -3.98
N GLU A 70 3.96 21.04 -2.71
CA GLU A 70 5.01 21.91 -2.20
C GLU A 70 6.33 21.73 -2.97
N ILE A 71 6.77 20.47 -3.15
CA ILE A 71 8.01 20.15 -3.86
C ILE A 71 7.90 20.57 -5.34
N LEU A 72 6.80 20.22 -6.02
CA LEU A 72 6.60 20.58 -7.42
C LEU A 72 6.54 22.10 -7.61
N SER A 73 5.86 22.82 -6.71
CA SER A 73 5.78 24.28 -6.74
C SER A 73 7.15 24.92 -6.50
N ALA A 74 7.94 24.40 -5.56
CA ALA A 74 9.28 24.87 -5.29
C ALA A 74 10.21 24.68 -6.51
N LEU A 75 10.15 23.50 -7.15
CA LEU A 75 10.90 23.21 -8.36
C LEU A 75 10.47 24.09 -9.53
N HIS A 76 9.17 24.32 -9.70
CA HIS A 76 8.64 25.20 -10.75
C HIS A 76 9.13 26.65 -10.57
N ARG A 77 9.07 27.18 -9.34
CA ARG A 77 9.61 28.53 -9.03
C ARG A 77 11.13 28.61 -9.22
N ALA A 78 11.86 27.56 -8.87
CA ALA A 78 13.31 27.51 -9.06
C ALA A 78 13.70 27.49 -10.55
N ARG A 79 12.96 26.76 -11.40
CA ARG A 79 13.14 26.78 -12.87
C ARG A 79 12.68 28.07 -13.53
N GLY A 80 11.62 28.71 -13.02
CA GLY A 80 11.15 30.01 -13.51
C GLY A 80 12.16 31.16 -13.32
N LYS A 81 13.24 30.93 -12.55
CA LYS A 81 14.37 31.88 -12.42
C LYS A 81 15.52 31.60 -13.39
N THR A 82 15.51 30.50 -14.14
CA THR A 82 16.62 30.04 -15.00
C THR A 82 16.22 29.63 -16.42
N MET A 83 14.94 29.74 -16.79
CA MET A 83 14.50 29.54 -18.17
C MET A 83 13.81 30.80 -18.70
N GLU A 84 14.29 31.32 -19.83
CA GLU A 84 13.47 32.04 -20.82
C GLU A 84 12.14 31.28 -21.01
N PRO A 85 11.00 31.99 -21.12
CA PRO A 85 9.70 31.34 -21.21
C PRO A 85 9.71 30.35 -22.38
N ALA A 86 9.41 29.09 -22.09
CA ALA A 86 9.06 28.16 -23.16
C ALA A 86 7.81 28.74 -23.83
N THR A 87 7.99 29.27 -25.05
CA THR A 87 6.90 29.68 -25.93
C THR A 87 5.81 28.63 -25.83
N PRO A 88 4.56 29.00 -25.48
CA PRO A 88 3.48 28.05 -25.43
C PRO A 88 3.21 27.62 -26.87
N ALA A 89 3.85 26.53 -27.30
CA ALA A 89 3.43 25.82 -28.50
C ALA A 89 2.05 25.28 -28.19
N GLY A 90 1.04 25.90 -28.83
CA GLY A 90 -0.37 25.66 -28.62
C GLY A 90 -0.68 24.19 -28.37
N ARG A 91 -1.10 23.91 -27.15
CA ARG A 91 -1.88 22.72 -26.85
C ARG A 91 -3.11 23.21 -26.14
N GLU A 92 -4.17 23.28 -26.91
CA GLU A 92 -5.53 23.47 -26.44
C GLU A 92 -5.76 22.57 -25.23
N ALA A 93 -6.39 23.15 -24.21
CA ALA A 93 -6.77 22.44 -23.00
C ALA A 93 -7.89 21.45 -23.33
N GLU A 94 -7.55 20.31 -23.94
CA GLU A 94 -8.36 19.12 -23.77
C GLU A 94 -8.20 18.69 -22.32
N GLY A 95 -9.32 18.70 -21.59
CA GLY A 95 -9.36 18.44 -20.17
C GLY A 95 -8.55 17.20 -19.80
N ILE A 96 -7.86 17.26 -18.66
CA ILE A 96 -7.33 16.06 -18.02
C ILE A 96 -8.54 15.21 -17.62
N VAL A 97 -8.99 14.38 -18.55
CA VAL A 97 -9.88 13.27 -18.25
C VAL A 97 -9.01 12.29 -17.47
N LEU A 98 -9.23 12.21 -16.15
CA LEU A 98 -8.78 11.07 -15.36
C LEU A 98 -9.42 9.83 -16.00
N SER A 99 -8.67 9.16 -16.89
CA SER A 99 -9.17 8.08 -17.70
C SER A 99 -9.66 6.94 -16.80
N GLN A 100 -10.97 6.69 -16.88
CA GLN A 100 -11.73 5.44 -16.69
C GLN A 100 -11.37 4.50 -15.52
N PRO A 101 -12.38 3.88 -14.87
CA PRO A 101 -12.13 2.82 -13.91
C PRO A 101 -11.29 1.72 -14.56
N GLY A 102 -10.24 1.28 -13.86
CA GLY A 102 -9.37 0.19 -14.29
C GLY A 102 -10.17 -1.08 -14.61
N PRO A 103 -9.60 -2.03 -15.38
CA PRO A 103 -10.32 -3.19 -15.85
C PRO A 103 -10.97 -3.93 -14.68
N THR A 104 -12.28 -4.15 -14.78
CA THR A 104 -13.05 -5.03 -13.90
C THR A 104 -12.43 -6.41 -13.96
N VAL A 105 -11.73 -6.80 -12.88
CA VAL A 105 -11.31 -8.19 -12.70
C VAL A 105 -12.58 -9.03 -12.68
N PRO A 106 -12.76 -10.01 -13.58
CA PRO A 106 -13.95 -10.85 -13.56
C PRO A 106 -14.01 -11.56 -12.21
N SER A 107 -15.10 -11.34 -11.47
CA SER A 107 -15.42 -12.15 -10.29
C SER A 107 -15.52 -13.59 -10.76
N LYS A 108 -14.67 -14.47 -10.23
CA LYS A 108 -14.85 -15.92 -10.39
C LYS A 108 -16.24 -16.25 -9.89
N GLY A 109 -17.13 -16.53 -10.83
CA GLY A 109 -18.46 -17.03 -10.56
C GLY A 109 -18.35 -18.31 -9.73
N GLU A 110 -19.20 -18.36 -8.72
CA GLU A 110 -19.54 -19.57 -7.99
C GLU A 110 -20.04 -20.60 -9.01
N GLY A 111 -19.24 -21.64 -9.22
CA GLY A 111 -19.60 -22.85 -9.95
C GLY A 111 -19.41 -24.02 -9.02
N THR A 112 -20.48 -24.37 -8.31
CA THR A 112 -20.61 -25.64 -7.60
C THR A 112 -20.51 -26.79 -8.60
N ALA A 113 -19.50 -27.64 -8.49
CA ALA A 113 -19.64 -29.08 -8.68
C ALA A 113 -18.33 -29.80 -8.30
N SER A 114 -18.46 -30.61 -7.26
CA SER A 114 -17.70 -31.82 -6.97
C SER A 114 -17.01 -32.45 -8.19
N SER A 115 -15.70 -32.64 -8.11
CA SER A 115 -15.04 -33.83 -8.66
C SER A 115 -13.90 -34.22 -7.73
N GLN A 116 -14.17 -35.29 -7.00
CA GLN A 116 -13.15 -36.14 -6.42
C GLN A 116 -12.21 -36.67 -7.52
N GLU A 117 -11.06 -37.15 -7.05
CA GLU A 117 -10.03 -37.88 -7.79
C GLU A 117 -9.21 -37.04 -8.77
N VAL A 118 -7.93 -36.85 -8.44
CA VAL A 118 -6.79 -37.28 -9.28
C VAL A 118 -5.50 -37.06 -8.47
N PHE A 119 -4.83 -38.18 -8.14
CA PHE A 119 -3.41 -38.32 -7.75
C PHE A 119 -2.96 -37.67 -6.42
N ARG A 120 -2.72 -38.39 -5.31
CA ARG A 120 -1.79 -39.52 -5.08
C ARG A 120 -0.57 -39.57 -6.01
N ARG A 121 0.57 -39.06 -5.54
CA ARG A 121 1.82 -39.83 -5.47
C ARG A 121 2.79 -39.20 -4.50
#